data_AF-A0A7V9E5R8-F1
#
_entry.id   AF-A0A7V9E5R8-F1
#
_cell.length_a   1.000
_cell.length_b   1.000
_cell.length_c   1.000
_cell.angle_alpha   90.00
_cell.angle_beta   90.00
_cell.angle_gamma   90.00
#
_symmetry.space_group_name_H-M   'P 1'
#
loop_
_entity.id
_entity.type
_entity.pdbx_description
1 polymer ?
#
loop_
_entity_poly.entity_id
_entity_poly.type
_entity_poly.pdbx_seq_one_letter_code
_entity_poly.pdbx_strand_id
1 'polypeptide(L)'
;MSLRSILAGAAAGAAGTTALNAVSYLDVAVRARPASSTPEDTVEKLAEKVHVQIPGEGEDRDNRLAGLGPLSGIVTGVGIGTLLGLARGLGWRPSPAVGAVVATVVVLIGANGPMTALGITDPREWNLDAWLSDVVPHVAYGVVTAATLDGLD
;
A
#
# COMPACT_ATOMS: atom_id res chain seq x y z
N MET A 1 12.62 22.47 -2.50
CA MET A 1 12.33 21.10 -2.97
C MET A 1 13.61 20.49 -3.51
N SER A 2 14.14 19.44 -2.88
CA SER A 2 15.38 18.79 -3.32
C SER A 2 15.06 17.40 -3.88
N LEU A 3 15.65 17.03 -5.01
CA LEU A 3 15.58 15.68 -5.56
C LEU A 3 15.92 14.60 -4.50
N ARG A 4 16.81 14.94 -3.56
CA ARG A 4 17.18 14.07 -2.44
C ARG A 4 15.99 13.71 -1.55
N SER A 5 15.10 14.66 -1.23
CA SER A 5 13.95 14.38 -0.35
C SER A 5 12.92 13.49 -1.04
N ILE A 6 12.76 13.64 -2.36
CA ILE A 6 11.90 12.78 -3.20
C ILE A 6 12.43 11.34 -3.20
N LEU A 7 13.72 11.17 -3.46
CA LEU A 7 14.36 9.85 -3.48
C LEU A 7 14.36 9.19 -2.10
N ALA A 8 14.62 9.96 -1.04
CA ALA A 8 14.50 9.49 0.34
C ALA A 8 13.07 9.03 0.65
N GLY A 9 12.07 9.79 0.20
CA GLY A 9 10.66 9.41 0.29
C GLY A 9 10.34 8.10 -0.44
N ALA A 10 10.77 7.97 -1.69
CA ALA A 10 10.55 6.75 -2.47
C ALA A 10 11.19 5.52 -1.81
N ALA A 11 12.44 5.65 -1.32
CA ALA A 11 13.13 4.61 -0.58
C ALA A 11 12.40 4.25 0.72
N ALA A 12 11.91 5.24 1.46
CA ALA A 12 11.12 5.06 2.67
C ALA A 12 9.78 4.36 2.39
N GLY A 13 9.12 4.70 1.28
CA GLY A 13 7.92 4.01 0.82
C GLY A 13 8.19 2.54 0.49
N ALA A 14 9.28 2.25 -0.22
CA ALA A 14 9.70 0.88 -0.52
C ALA A 14 10.02 0.06 0.74
N ALA A 15 10.70 0.67 1.72
CA ALA A 15 10.99 0.04 3.00
C ALA A 15 9.69 -0.27 3.78
N GLY A 16 8.75 0.69 3.82
CA GLY A 16 7.43 0.48 4.41
C GLY A 16 6.64 -0.62 3.72
N THR A 17 6.61 -0.66 2.39
CA THR A 17 5.95 -1.72 1.62
C THR A 17 6.54 -3.09 1.95
N THR A 18 7.86 -3.17 2.10
CA THR A 18 8.53 -4.41 2.52
C THR A 18 8.05 -4.86 3.91
N ALA A 19 7.95 -3.93 4.86
CA ALA A 19 7.44 -4.22 6.20
C ALA A 19 5.97 -4.66 6.19
N LEU A 20 5.12 -3.97 5.43
CA LEU A 20 3.71 -4.33 5.23
C LEU A 20 3.57 -5.75 4.69
N ASN A 21 4.30 -6.07 3.62
CA ASN A 21 4.26 -7.39 3.01
C ASN A 21 4.78 -8.46 3.96
N ALA A 22 5.85 -8.19 4.70
CA ALA A 22 6.38 -9.14 5.68
C ALA A 22 5.34 -9.47 6.77
N VAL A 23 4.65 -8.46 7.31
CA VAL A 23 3.59 -8.66 8.32
C VAL A 23 2.38 -9.37 7.72
N SER A 24 1.98 -9.02 6.49
CA SER A 24 0.86 -9.63 5.79
C SER A 24 1.11 -11.12 5.50
N TYR A 25 2.29 -11.46 4.99
CA TYR A 25 2.65 -12.85 4.73
C TYR A 25 2.83 -13.65 6.02
N LEU A 26 3.33 -13.04 7.10
CA LEU A 26 3.38 -13.67 8.40
C LEU A 26 1.98 -14.02 8.92
N ASP A 27 1.01 -13.12 8.77
CA ASP A 27 -0.40 -13.35 9.11
C ASP A 27 -0.97 -14.55 8.34
N VAL A 28 -0.76 -14.59 7.01
CA VAL A 28 -1.16 -15.71 6.15
C VAL A 28 -0.53 -17.03 6.61
N ALA A 29 0.78 -17.03 6.87
CA ALA A 29 1.51 -18.24 7.26
C ALA A 29 1.10 -18.76 8.65
N VAL A 30 0.90 -17.87 9.62
CA VAL A 30 0.57 -18.24 11.01
C VAL A 30 -0.90 -18.65 11.14
N ARG A 31 -1.82 -17.94 10.49
CA ARG A 31 -3.26 -18.23 10.57
C ARG A 31 -3.74 -19.26 9.55
N ALA A 32 -2.86 -19.69 8.62
CA ALA A 32 -3.18 -20.61 7.52
C ALA A 32 -4.43 -20.21 6.72
N ARG A 33 -4.63 -18.89 6.54
CA ARG A 33 -5.76 -18.35 5.78
C ARG A 33 -5.39 -18.14 4.30
N PRO A 34 -6.38 -18.07 3.39
CA PRO A 34 -6.10 -17.69 2.00
C PRO A 34 -5.49 -16.29 1.92
N ALA A 35 -4.61 -16.09 0.93
CA ALA A 35 -4.22 -14.75 0.51
C ALA A 35 -5.43 -14.01 -0.07
N SER A 36 -5.44 -12.69 0.06
CA SER A 36 -6.53 -11.88 -0.50
C SER A 36 -6.39 -11.75 -2.02
N SER A 37 -7.51 -11.80 -2.74
CA SER A 37 -7.61 -11.47 -4.18
C SER A 37 -8.00 -10.01 -4.43
N THR A 38 -8.26 -9.23 -3.38
CA THR A 38 -8.74 -7.85 -3.49
C THR A 38 -7.87 -6.97 -4.41
N PRO A 39 -6.53 -7.05 -4.40
CA PRO A 39 -5.69 -6.30 -5.34
C PRO A 39 -5.93 -6.67 -6.81
N GLU A 40 -6.04 -7.96 -7.12
CA GLU A 40 -6.32 -8.50 -8.45
C GLU A 40 -7.70 -8.01 -8.94
N ASP A 41 -8.73 -8.18 -8.11
CA ASP A 41 -10.11 -7.75 -8.40
C ASP A 41 -10.17 -6.24 -8.66
N THR A 42 -9.36 -5.47 -7.93
CA THR A 42 -9.25 -4.01 -8.10
C THR A 42 -8.59 -3.63 -9.42
N VAL A 43 -7.50 -4.31 -9.80
CA VAL A 43 -6.83 -4.10 -11.09
C VAL A 43 -7.77 -4.42 -12.23
N GLU A 44 -8.47 -5.56 -12.16
CA GLU A 44 -9.42 -5.98 -13.18
C GLU A 44 -10.54 -4.94 -13.34
N LYS A 45 -11.21 -4.59 -12.25
CA LYS A 45 -12.33 -3.64 -12.28
C LYS A 45 -11.90 -2.23 -12.69
N LEU A 46 -10.68 -1.83 -12.36
CA LEU A 46 -10.13 -0.56 -12.84
C LEU A 46 -9.88 -0.61 -14.34
N ALA A 47 -9.27 -1.68 -14.85
CA ALA A 47 -8.99 -1.87 -16.28
C ALA A 47 -10.28 -1.83 -17.11
N GLU A 48 -11.33 -2.51 -16.64
CA GLU A 48 -12.67 -2.44 -17.23
C GLU A 48 -13.22 -1.01 -17.27
N LYS A 49 -13.12 -0.27 -16.16
CA LYS A 49 -13.63 1.11 -16.04
C LYS A 49 -12.90 2.10 -16.94
N VAL A 50 -11.61 1.89 -17.20
CA VAL A 50 -10.82 2.75 -18.10
C VAL A 50 -10.71 2.19 -19.52
N HIS A 51 -11.46 1.14 -19.84
CA HIS A 51 -11.48 0.48 -21.15
C HIS A 51 -10.10 0.00 -21.62
N VAL A 52 -9.24 -0.42 -20.68
CA VAL A 52 -7.95 -1.04 -20.96
C VAL A 52 -8.10 -2.56 -20.86
N GLN A 53 -7.69 -3.28 -21.89
CA GLN A 53 -7.70 -4.73 -21.88
C GLN A 53 -6.46 -5.27 -21.17
N ILE A 54 -6.66 -6.23 -20.26
CA ILE A 54 -5.57 -7.06 -19.74
C ILE A 54 -5.34 -8.16 -20.78
N PRO A 55 -4.20 -8.19 -21.49
CA PRO A 55 -4.02 -9.12 -22.60
C PRO A 55 -3.93 -10.57 -22.12
N GLY A 56 -4.34 -11.52 -22.96
CA GLY A 56 -4.31 -12.95 -22.65
C GLY A 56 -5.69 -13.53 -22.28
N GLU A 57 -5.77 -14.86 -22.22
CA GLU A 57 -6.99 -15.62 -21.89
C GLU A 57 -6.63 -16.77 -20.93
N GLY A 58 -7.62 -17.27 -20.18
CA GLY A 58 -7.41 -18.37 -19.21
C GLY A 58 -6.27 -18.09 -18.24
N GLU A 59 -5.39 -19.09 -18.06
CA GLU A 59 -4.25 -19.02 -17.13
C GLU A 59 -3.31 -17.83 -17.40
N ASP A 60 -3.14 -17.40 -18.65
CA ASP A 60 -2.28 -16.25 -18.96
C ASP A 60 -2.84 -14.93 -18.40
N ARG A 61 -4.17 -14.77 -18.44
CA ARG A 61 -4.85 -13.60 -17.85
C ARG A 61 -4.75 -13.64 -16.33
N ASP A 62 -5.01 -14.80 -15.73
CA ASP A 62 -4.96 -14.98 -14.28
C ASP A 62 -3.55 -14.72 -13.73
N ASN A 63 -2.51 -15.22 -14.40
CA ASN A 63 -1.11 -14.95 -14.06
C ASN A 63 -0.75 -13.46 -14.14
N ARG A 64 -1.31 -12.74 -15.12
CA ARG A 64 -1.10 -11.28 -15.22
C ARG A 64 -1.77 -10.53 -14.09
N LEU A 65 -3.01 -10.89 -13.74
CA LEU A 65 -3.70 -10.31 -12.59
C LEU A 65 -2.91 -10.57 -11.30
N ALA A 66 -2.47 -11.81 -11.07
CA ALA A 66 -1.65 -12.18 -9.91
C ALA A 66 -0.30 -11.42 -9.84
N GLY A 67 0.23 -10.95 -10.98
CA GLY A 67 1.39 -10.06 -11.01
C GLY A 67 1.03 -8.58 -10.79
N LEU A 68 -0.06 -8.12 -11.41
CA LEU A 68 -0.48 -6.72 -11.39
C LEU A 68 -1.04 -6.30 -10.02
N GLY A 69 -1.74 -7.20 -9.32
CA GLY A 69 -2.29 -6.94 -7.99
C GLY A 69 -1.20 -6.48 -7.01
N PRO A 70 -0.20 -7.32 -6.68
CA PRO A 70 0.92 -6.94 -5.84
C PRO A 70 1.73 -5.75 -6.36
N LEU A 71 1.92 -5.65 -7.69
CA LEU A 71 2.62 -4.50 -8.29
C LEU A 71 1.91 -3.18 -8.02
N SER A 72 0.57 -3.14 -8.07
CA SER A 72 -0.21 -1.95 -7.76
C SER A 72 -0.04 -1.51 -6.29
N GLY A 73 0.07 -2.47 -5.37
CA GLY A 73 0.38 -2.21 -3.97
C GLY A 73 1.78 -1.62 -3.77
N ILE A 74 2.78 -2.14 -4.50
CA ILE A 74 4.15 -1.59 -4.48
C ILE A 74 4.16 -0.15 -5.00
N VAL A 75 3.50 0.11 -6.14
CA VAL A 75 3.38 1.47 -6.70
C VAL A 75 2.71 2.42 -5.71
N THR A 76 1.64 1.97 -5.06
CA THR A 76 0.93 2.77 -4.04
C THR A 76 1.86 3.11 -2.87
N GLY A 77 2.53 2.12 -2.28
CA GLY A 77 3.41 2.34 -1.13
C GLY A 77 4.64 3.20 -1.46
N VAL A 78 5.27 3.02 -2.61
CA VAL A 78 6.38 3.89 -3.07
C VAL A 78 5.89 5.30 -3.37
N GLY A 79 4.73 5.43 -4.02
CA GLY A 79 4.11 6.71 -4.33
C GLY A 79 3.81 7.53 -3.07
N ILE A 80 3.25 6.88 -2.04
CA ILE A 80 2.98 7.53 -0.75
C ILE A 80 4.27 7.98 -0.07
N GLY A 81 5.31 7.12 -0.03
CA GLY A 81 6.61 7.53 0.48
C GLY A 81 7.18 8.73 -0.26
N THR A 82 7.05 8.75 -1.60
CA THR A 82 7.47 9.87 -2.45
C THR A 82 6.75 11.17 -2.07
N LEU A 83 5.43 11.11 -1.84
CA LEU A 83 4.63 12.26 -1.39
C LEU A 83 5.06 12.76 0.00
N LEU A 84 5.39 11.85 0.92
CA LEU A 84 5.92 12.22 2.23
C LEU A 84 7.31 12.87 2.14
N GLY A 85 8.17 12.36 1.25
CA GLY A 85 9.48 12.96 0.96
C GLY A 85 9.37 14.34 0.30
N LEU A 86 8.35 14.55 -0.55
CA LEU A 86 8.01 15.87 -1.07
C LEU A 86 7.58 16.82 0.05
N ALA A 87 6.67 16.39 0.92
CA ALA A 87 6.21 17.18 2.07
C ALA A 87 7.39 17.57 2.99
N ARG A 88 8.31 16.62 3.25
CA ARG A 88 9.54 16.87 4.01
C ARG A 88 10.41 17.95 3.35
N GLY A 89 10.58 17.87 2.03
CA GLY A 89 11.31 18.86 1.23
C GLY A 89 10.64 20.24 1.14
N LEU A 90 9.37 20.35 1.55
CA LEU A 90 8.60 21.59 1.69
C LEU A 90 8.59 22.11 3.15
N GLY A 91 9.32 21.47 4.06
CA GLY A 91 9.48 21.90 5.46
C GLY A 91 8.57 21.19 6.45
N TRP A 92 7.75 20.23 6.03
CA TRP A 92 6.94 19.42 6.95
C TRP A 92 7.82 18.44 7.74
N ARG A 93 8.09 18.77 9.01
CA ARG A 93 8.93 18.00 9.93
C ARG A 93 8.19 17.70 11.24
N PRO A 94 7.22 16.77 11.21
CA PRO A 94 6.48 16.39 12.41
C PRO A 94 7.38 15.62 13.39
N SER A 95 6.90 15.39 14.61
CA SER A 95 7.53 14.39 15.48
C SER A 95 7.45 12.99 14.85
N PRO A 96 8.36 12.05 15.21
CA PRO A 96 8.38 10.71 14.63
C PRO A 96 7.04 9.97 14.75
N ALA A 97 6.37 10.08 15.91
CA ALA A 97 5.06 9.47 16.14
C ALA A 97 3.99 10.03 15.20
N VAL A 98 3.96 11.35 15.01
CA VAL A 98 3.02 11.99 14.07
C VAL A 98 3.33 11.59 12.63
N GLY A 99 4.61 11.51 12.26
CA GLY A 99 5.03 11.01 10.94
C GLY A 99 4.53 9.59 10.66
N ALA A 100 4.68 8.68 11.64
CA ALA A 100 4.24 7.29 11.51
C ALA A 100 2.71 7.17 11.40
N VAL A 101 1.97 7.93 12.21
CA VAL A 101 0.50 7.96 12.15
C VAL A 101 0.03 8.50 10.80
N VAL A 102 0.61 9.61 10.32
CA VAL A 102 0.24 10.18 9.01
C VAL A 102 0.56 9.19 7.89
N ALA A 103 1.74 8.58 7.88
CA ALA A 103 2.09 7.58 6.88
C ALA A 103 1.11 6.40 6.89
N THR A 104 0.74 5.89 8.07
CA THR A 104 -0.26 4.82 8.26
C THR A 104 -1.62 5.20 7.67
N VAL A 105 -2.14 6.37 8.02
CA VAL A 105 -3.47 6.83 7.57
C VAL A 105 -3.47 7.04 6.06
N VAL A 106 -2.43 7.66 5.50
CA VAL A 106 -2.35 7.91 4.06
C VAL A 106 -2.26 6.59 3.28
N VAL A 107 -1.52 5.59 3.77
CA VAL A 107 -1.47 4.27 3.11
C VAL A 107 -2.79 3.51 3.23
N LEU A 108 -3.48 3.57 4.37
CA LEU A 108 -4.81 2.98 4.52
C LEU A 108 -5.80 3.57 3.52
N ILE A 109 -5.79 4.89 3.35
CA ILE A 109 -6.64 5.58 2.37
C ILE A 109 -6.23 5.20 0.95
N GLY A 110 -4.93 5.19 0.65
CA GLY A 110 -4.42 4.88 -0.69
C GLY A 110 -4.70 3.44 -1.13
N ALA A 111 -4.59 2.49 -0.20
CA ALA A 111 -4.86 1.08 -0.45
C ALA A 111 -6.37 0.81 -0.53
N ASN A 112 -7.16 1.26 0.44
CA ASN A 112 -8.58 0.91 0.54
C ASN A 112 -9.52 1.84 -0.23
N GLY A 113 -9.13 3.10 -0.46
CA GLY A 113 -9.97 4.12 -1.10
C GLY A 113 -10.42 3.73 -2.52
N PRO A 114 -9.50 3.37 -3.43
CA PRO A 114 -9.87 2.91 -4.77
C PRO A 114 -10.73 1.65 -4.74
N MET A 115 -10.40 0.69 -3.88
CA MET A 115 -11.14 -0.57 -3.73
C MET A 115 -12.57 -0.32 -3.26
N THR A 116 -12.75 0.59 -2.29
CA THR A 116 -14.06 1.01 -1.78
C THR A 116 -14.86 1.75 -2.85
N ALA A 117 -14.23 2.68 -3.57
CA ALA A 117 -14.88 3.44 -4.64
C ALA A 117 -15.29 2.55 -5.84
N LEU A 118 -14.58 1.44 -6.05
CA LEU A 118 -14.93 0.42 -7.04
C LEU A 118 -15.90 -0.62 -6.48
N GLY A 119 -16.26 -0.58 -5.20
CA GLY A 119 -17.15 -1.56 -4.56
C GLY A 119 -16.54 -2.97 -4.51
N ILE A 120 -15.22 -3.07 -4.40
CA ILE A 120 -14.50 -4.34 -4.15
C ILE A 120 -14.54 -4.67 -2.65
N THR A 121 -14.55 -3.65 -1.78
CA THR A 121 -14.58 -3.80 -0.33
C THR A 121 -15.42 -2.70 0.32
N ASP A 122 -15.90 -2.95 1.54
CA ASP A 122 -16.55 -1.95 2.39
C ASP A 122 -16.04 -2.06 3.84
N PRO A 123 -15.12 -1.17 4.28
CA PRO A 123 -14.58 -1.19 5.64
C PRO A 123 -15.64 -1.06 6.75
N ARG A 124 -16.85 -0.57 6.43
CA ARG A 124 -17.95 -0.42 7.40
C ARG A 124 -18.60 -1.76 7.74
N GLU A 125 -18.44 -2.76 6.87
CA GLU A 125 -19.00 -4.09 7.04
C GLU A 125 -17.96 -5.09 7.58
N TRP A 126 -16.71 -4.67 7.73
CA TRP A 126 -15.64 -5.54 8.22
C TRP A 126 -15.84 -5.95 9.68
N ASN A 127 -15.59 -7.23 9.94
CA ASN A 127 -15.45 -7.73 11.30
C ASN A 127 -14.08 -7.34 11.90
N LEU A 128 -13.90 -7.59 13.19
CA LEU A 128 -12.68 -7.22 13.91
C LEU A 128 -11.44 -7.90 13.33
N ASP A 129 -11.54 -9.15 12.89
CA ASP A 129 -10.40 -9.89 12.34
C ASP A 129 -9.93 -9.30 11.01
N ALA A 130 -10.86 -8.91 10.14
CA ALA A 130 -10.58 -8.21 8.90
C ALA A 130 -9.92 -6.85 9.18
N TRP A 131 -10.44 -6.09 10.13
CA TRP A 131 -9.83 -4.84 10.58
C TRP A 131 -8.39 -5.03 11.08
N LEU A 132 -8.13 -6.05 11.89
CA LEU A 132 -6.79 -6.33 12.41
C LEU A 132 -5.83 -6.77 11.31
N SER A 133 -6.27 -7.66 10.43
CA SER A 133 -5.47 -8.13 9.29
C SER A 133 -5.15 -7.03 8.29
N ASP A 134 -5.93 -5.94 8.25
CA ASP A 134 -5.63 -4.76 7.43
C ASP A 134 -4.77 -3.73 8.18
N VAL A 135 -5.19 -3.28 9.37
CA VAL A 135 -4.55 -2.16 10.07
C VAL A 135 -3.13 -2.51 10.54
N VAL A 136 -2.88 -3.73 11.01
CA VAL A 136 -1.58 -4.09 11.58
C VAL A 136 -0.45 -4.01 10.54
N PRO A 137 -0.57 -4.59 9.33
CA PRO A 137 0.41 -4.37 8.27
C PRO A 137 0.59 -2.89 7.87
N HIS A 138 -0.48 -2.10 7.84
CA HIS A 138 -0.40 -0.68 7.49
C HIS A 138 0.26 0.17 8.58
N VAL A 139 0.13 -0.18 9.85
CA VAL A 139 0.90 0.42 10.94
C VAL A 139 2.39 0.10 10.78
N ALA A 140 2.73 -1.14 10.43
CA ALA A 140 4.12 -1.52 10.15
C ALA A 140 4.71 -0.73 8.98
N TYR A 141 3.94 -0.54 7.90
CA TYR A 141 4.28 0.39 6.82
C TYR A 141 4.60 1.78 7.37
N GLY A 142 3.66 2.38 8.10
CA GLY A 142 3.77 3.77 8.53
C GLY A 142 4.96 4.02 9.44
N VAL A 143 5.22 3.11 10.38
CA VAL A 143 6.39 3.16 11.27
C VAL A 143 7.69 3.08 10.48
N VAL A 144 7.83 2.10 9.59
CA VAL A 144 9.08 1.90 8.84
C VAL A 144 9.33 3.00 7.82
N THR A 145 8.29 3.47 7.12
CA THR A 145 8.38 4.61 6.21
C THR A 145 8.77 5.87 6.96
N ALA A 146 8.13 6.19 8.09
CA ALA A 146 8.49 7.39 8.86
C ALA A 146 9.92 7.32 9.38
N ALA A 147 10.34 6.19 9.96
CA ALA A 147 11.69 6.00 10.47
C ALA A 147 12.76 6.07 9.37
N THR A 148 12.49 5.46 8.21
CA THR A 148 13.42 5.46 7.07
C THR A 148 13.54 6.85 6.47
N LEU A 149 12.43 7.57 6.30
CA LEU A 149 12.46 8.94 5.79
C LEU A 149 13.23 9.86 6.74
N ASP A 150 13.03 9.69 8.06
CA ASP A 150 13.74 10.48 9.06
C ASP A 150 15.25 10.19 9.08
N GLY A 151 15.65 8.94 8.86
CA GLY A 151 17.06 8.55 8.77
C GLY A 151 17.77 8.96 7.48
N LEU A 152 17.04 9.34 6.42
CA LEU A 152 17.58 9.71 5.10
C LEU A 152 17.58 11.23 4.83
N ASP A 153 16.80 12.00 5.59
CA ASP A 153 16.79 13.48 5.57
C ASP A 153 18.12 14.04 6.11
#